data_AF-A0A950MPU5-F1
#
_entry.id   AF-A0A950MPU5-F1
#
_cell.length_a   1.000
_cell.length_b   1.000
_cell.length_c   1.000
_cell.angle_alpha   90.00
_cell.angle_beta   90.00
_cell.angle_gamma   90.00
#
_symmetry.space_group_name_H-M   'P 1'
#
loop_
_entity.id
_entity.type
_entity.pdbx_description
1 polymer ?
#
loop_
_entity_poly.entity_id
_entity_poly.type
_entity_poly.pdbx_seq_one_letter_code
_entity_poly.pdbx_strand_id
1 'polypeptide(L)'
;MYYVEMLRAWRVMRIFLIILGVCFILALVGRLSGHGRMDVASSYVVPRDARHVTFSVAPDGRRVTTFDGSHGEHVVIRTDADTGVQSVTVTERASAHSRQANAHLANVSIKQTKRGRLITTILHFHPFPIEYAFICAAFFVAIFGSILGLSLSQENDGHLELAWTKPISRQGYAAATILVDVLAMLALLVIEVALIVVVLAMFGLAKLIVADSGTLASIAFSVTYVVSFYAVVMAITASLRRSSAIALAILWPVALILPSLTLVKWLNIGAIVRVMDTVNPFAYLDSLVSASSHTLLPAGIGYSIAAMTVIAVVGLGASLAEWRRLEA
;
A
#
# COMPACT_ATOMS: atom_id res chain seq x y z
N MET A 1 -26.90 -21.05 3.45
CA MET A 1 -26.26 -20.22 4.49
C MET A 1 -25.18 -19.32 3.90
N TYR A 2 -24.23 -19.84 3.10
CA TYR A 2 -23.20 -19.06 2.40
C TYR A 2 -23.71 -17.83 1.64
N TYR A 3 -24.91 -17.89 1.06
CA TYR A 3 -25.51 -16.77 0.33
C TYR A 3 -25.72 -15.51 1.20
N VAL A 4 -26.13 -15.65 2.46
CA VAL A 4 -26.39 -14.50 3.35
C VAL A 4 -25.08 -13.83 3.75
N GLU A 5 -24.07 -14.62 4.13
CA GLU A 5 -22.72 -14.13 4.43
C GLU A 5 -22.10 -13.42 3.21
N MET A 6 -22.26 -14.01 2.03
CA MET A 6 -21.79 -13.43 0.78
C MET A 6 -22.50 -12.11 0.48
N LEU A 7 -23.82 -12.02 0.68
CA LEU A 7 -24.56 -10.76 0.52
C LEU A 7 -24.10 -9.69 1.51
N ARG A 8 -23.78 -10.06 2.75
CA ARG A 8 -23.24 -9.13 3.76
C ARG A 8 -21.88 -8.60 3.32
N ALA A 9 -20.93 -9.48 3.03
CA ALA A 9 -19.60 -9.09 2.55
C ALA A 9 -19.70 -8.23 1.27
N TRP A 10 -20.58 -8.60 0.34
CA TRP A 10 -20.84 -7.83 -0.88
C TRP A 10 -21.38 -6.43 -0.60
N ARG A 11 -22.30 -6.24 0.36
CA ARG A 11 -22.82 -4.92 0.73
C ARG A 11 -21.71 -4.00 1.25
N VAL A 12 -20.85 -4.50 2.13
CA VAL A 12 -19.72 -3.72 2.65
C VAL A 12 -18.73 -3.44 1.51
N MET A 13 -18.42 -4.44 0.68
CA MET A 13 -17.50 -4.28 -0.44
C MET A 13 -18.02 -3.25 -1.44
N ARG A 14 -19.32 -3.23 -1.72
CA ARG A 14 -19.96 -2.23 -2.59
C ARG A 14 -19.73 -0.80 -2.07
N ILE A 15 -19.83 -0.57 -0.77
CA ILE A 15 -19.57 0.76 -0.18
C ILE A 15 -18.11 1.16 -0.42
N PHE A 16 -17.17 0.23 -0.19
CA PHE A 16 -15.75 0.47 -0.47
C PHE A 16 -15.49 0.75 -1.94
N LEU A 17 -16.05 -0.04 -2.86
CA LEU A 17 -15.93 0.18 -4.30
C LEU A 17 -16.49 1.54 -4.74
N ILE A 18 -17.56 2.03 -4.10
CA ILE A 18 -18.08 3.38 -4.35
C ILE A 18 -17.06 4.44 -3.90
N ILE A 19 -16.50 4.31 -2.69
CA ILE A 19 -15.48 5.24 -2.17
C ILE A 19 -14.26 5.26 -3.09
N LEU A 20 -13.75 4.08 -3.46
CA LEU A 20 -12.62 3.93 -4.38
C LEU A 20 -12.93 4.52 -5.76
N GLY A 21 -14.13 4.28 -6.28
CA GLY A 21 -14.59 4.89 -7.53
C GLY A 21 -14.61 6.41 -7.48
N VAL A 22 -15.04 7.01 -6.36
CA VAL A 22 -15.00 8.46 -6.16
C VAL A 22 -13.56 8.97 -6.11
N CYS A 23 -12.68 8.33 -5.33
CA CYS A 23 -11.25 8.67 -5.28
C CYS A 23 -10.60 8.59 -6.67
N PHE A 24 -10.94 7.56 -7.45
CA PHE A 24 -10.47 7.38 -8.81
C PHE A 24 -10.95 8.50 -9.75
N ILE A 25 -12.24 8.86 -9.69
CA ILE A 25 -12.78 9.98 -10.47
C ILE A 25 -12.09 11.30 -10.09
N LEU A 26 -11.83 11.55 -8.80
CA LEU A 26 -11.10 12.73 -8.37
C LEU A 26 -9.67 12.76 -8.92
N ALA A 27 -8.98 11.62 -8.92
CA ALA A 27 -7.65 11.49 -9.54
C ALA A 27 -7.69 11.76 -11.05
N LEU A 28 -8.70 11.24 -11.75
CA LEU A 28 -8.94 11.51 -13.18
C LEU A 28 -9.18 13.00 -13.44
N VAL A 29 -10.08 13.64 -12.68
CA VAL A 29 -10.36 15.08 -12.80
C VAL A 29 -9.11 15.90 -12.52
N GLY A 30 -8.33 15.53 -11.51
CA GLY A 30 -7.04 16.17 -11.21
C GLY A 30 -6.05 16.04 -12.37
N ARG A 31 -5.96 14.86 -12.98
CA ARG A 31 -5.11 14.62 -14.15
C ARG A 31 -5.56 15.47 -15.34
N LEU A 32 -6.84 15.48 -15.68
CA LEU A 32 -7.40 16.27 -16.79
C LEU A 32 -7.24 17.77 -16.56
N SER A 33 -7.45 18.26 -15.33
CA SER A 33 -7.27 19.67 -14.98
C SER A 33 -5.79 20.08 -15.04
N GLY A 34 -4.87 19.15 -14.77
CA GLY A 34 -3.42 19.36 -14.79
C GLY A 34 -2.74 19.19 -16.16
N HIS A 35 -3.47 18.79 -17.22
CA HIS A 35 -2.90 18.49 -18.55
C HIS A 35 -2.14 19.66 -19.21
N GLY A 36 -2.29 20.89 -18.71
CA GLY A 36 -1.46 22.01 -19.16
C GLY A 36 -0.02 22.03 -18.61
N ARG A 37 0.35 21.21 -17.62
CA ARG A 37 1.63 21.34 -16.89
C ARG A 37 2.40 20.04 -16.61
N MET A 38 1.83 18.85 -16.80
CA MET A 38 2.41 17.58 -16.31
C MET A 38 2.85 16.57 -17.39
N ASP A 39 2.98 16.96 -18.66
CA ASP A 39 3.48 16.05 -19.72
C ASP A 39 5.00 15.86 -19.73
N VAL A 40 5.73 16.49 -18.81
CA VAL A 40 7.19 16.37 -18.72
C VAL A 40 7.64 14.99 -18.19
N ALA A 41 6.75 14.23 -17.53
CA ALA A 41 7.12 13.00 -16.82
C ALA A 41 6.87 11.67 -17.57
N SER A 42 6.03 11.65 -18.61
CA SER A 42 5.60 10.39 -19.24
C SER A 42 6.59 9.84 -20.27
N SER A 43 7.49 10.66 -20.78
CA SER A 43 8.69 10.32 -21.57
C SER A 43 9.15 11.66 -22.13
N TYR A 44 10.42 12.02 -21.99
CA TYR A 44 10.92 13.18 -22.73
C TYR A 44 10.91 12.79 -24.21
N VAL A 45 9.80 13.06 -24.90
CA VAL A 45 9.63 12.78 -26.32
C VAL A 45 10.53 13.77 -27.04
N VAL A 46 11.42 13.25 -27.89
CA VAL A 46 12.26 14.10 -28.73
C VAL A 46 11.35 15.04 -29.52
N PRO A 47 11.44 16.36 -29.32
CA PRO A 47 10.58 17.31 -30.01
C PRO A 47 10.69 17.13 -31.53
N ARG A 48 9.58 17.31 -32.26
CA ARG A 48 9.60 17.17 -33.74
C ARG A 48 10.55 18.17 -34.42
N ASP A 49 10.83 19.28 -33.75
CA ASP A 49 11.73 20.36 -34.15
C ASP A 49 13.15 20.22 -33.60
N ALA A 50 13.47 19.11 -32.93
CA ALA A 50 14.80 18.85 -32.39
C ALA A 50 15.85 18.77 -33.51
N ARG A 51 17.01 19.37 -33.26
CA ARG A 51 18.18 19.33 -34.16
C ARG A 51 19.22 18.36 -33.62
N HIS A 52 20.00 17.76 -34.52
CA HIS A 52 21.11 16.86 -34.18
C HIS A 52 20.73 15.69 -33.25
N VAL A 53 19.61 15.02 -33.54
CA VAL A 53 19.21 13.83 -32.78
C VAL A 53 20.19 12.70 -33.04
N THR A 54 20.89 12.27 -32.00
CA THR A 54 21.84 11.16 -32.05
C THR A 54 21.39 10.07 -31.10
N PHE A 55 21.33 8.84 -31.60
CA PHE A 55 21.08 7.64 -30.81
C PHE A 55 22.38 6.87 -30.69
N SER A 56 22.81 6.61 -29.46
CA SER A 56 24.00 5.80 -29.19
C SER A 56 23.72 4.83 -28.04
N VAL A 57 24.53 3.78 -27.97
CA VAL A 57 24.56 2.87 -26.83
C VAL A 57 25.88 3.11 -26.12
N ALA A 58 25.80 3.49 -24.85
CA ALA A 58 26.97 3.72 -24.04
C ALA A 58 27.67 2.39 -23.71
N PRO A 59 28.97 2.40 -23.36
CA PRO A 59 29.72 1.18 -23.03
C PRO A 59 29.13 0.38 -21.86
N ASP A 60 28.33 1.03 -21.01
CA ASP A 60 27.58 0.42 -19.90
C ASP A 60 26.25 -0.23 -20.34
N GLY A 61 25.97 -0.31 -21.65
CA GLY A 61 24.75 -0.89 -22.22
C GLY A 61 23.55 0.05 -22.24
N ARG A 62 23.66 1.26 -21.66
CA ARG A 62 22.55 2.21 -21.61
C ARG A 62 22.31 2.86 -22.97
N ARG A 63 21.03 3.05 -23.31
CA ARG A 63 20.64 3.81 -24.51
C ARG A 63 20.75 5.29 -24.21
N VAL A 64 21.53 6.01 -25.00
CA VAL A 64 21.73 7.45 -24.90
C VAL A 64 21.08 8.11 -26.11
N THR A 65 20.18 9.05 -25.86
CA THR A 65 19.60 9.92 -26.89
C THR A 65 20.03 11.35 -26.59
N THR A 66 20.74 11.97 -27.51
CA THR A 66 21.17 13.36 -27.43
C THR A 66 20.49 14.18 -28.51
N PHE A 67 19.99 15.36 -28.18
CA PHE A 67 19.47 16.31 -29.16
C PHE A 67 19.59 17.74 -28.66
N ASP A 68 19.57 18.68 -29.60
CA ASP A 68 19.50 20.11 -29.32
C ASP A 68 18.06 20.61 -29.52
N GLY A 69 17.50 21.25 -28.50
CA GLY A 69 16.18 21.87 -28.52
C GLY A 69 16.15 23.18 -29.32
N SER A 70 14.97 23.61 -29.74
CA SER A 70 14.76 24.84 -30.52
C SER A 70 15.18 26.12 -29.80
N HIS A 71 15.29 26.09 -28.47
CA HIS A 71 15.71 27.21 -27.63
C HIS A 71 17.21 27.18 -27.27
N GLY A 72 18.01 26.31 -27.91
CA GLY A 72 19.44 26.17 -27.63
C GLY A 72 19.77 25.36 -26.38
N GLU A 73 18.82 24.54 -25.94
CA GLU A 73 18.97 23.54 -24.89
C GLU A 73 19.69 22.32 -25.45
N HIS A 74 20.62 21.74 -24.70
CA HIS A 74 21.23 20.46 -25.02
C HIS A 74 20.65 19.39 -24.09
N VAL A 75 19.99 18.39 -24.63
CA VAL A 75 19.29 17.36 -23.85
C VAL A 75 19.96 16.01 -24.04
N VAL A 76 20.30 15.37 -22.92
CA VAL A 76 20.83 14.01 -22.87
C VAL A 76 19.87 13.13 -22.09
N ILE A 77 19.21 12.21 -22.78
CA ILE A 77 18.37 11.18 -22.17
C ILE A 77 19.20 9.91 -22.09
N ARG A 78 19.41 9.38 -20.89
CA ARG A 78 19.97 8.05 -20.69
C ARG A 78 18.88 7.13 -20.19
N THR A 79 18.65 6.04 -20.91
CA THR A 79 17.68 5.01 -20.53
C THR A 79 18.45 3.75 -20.21
N ASP A 80 18.24 3.26 -19.00
CA ASP A 80 18.76 1.99 -18.55
C ASP A 80 18.02 0.85 -19.27
N ALA A 81 18.77 -0.07 -19.89
CA ALA A 81 18.19 -1.09 -20.77
C ALA A 81 17.39 -2.14 -20.00
N ASP A 82 17.79 -2.43 -18.76
CA ASP A 82 17.21 -3.49 -17.95
C ASP A 82 16.00 -2.99 -17.15
N THR A 83 16.10 -1.76 -16.64
CA THR A 83 15.08 -1.20 -15.74
C THR A 83 14.13 -0.20 -16.42
N GLY A 84 14.45 0.26 -17.64
CA GLY A 84 13.70 1.32 -18.32
C GLY A 84 13.78 2.68 -17.64
N VAL A 85 14.58 2.81 -16.57
CA VAL A 85 14.79 4.05 -15.80
C VAL A 85 15.44 5.08 -16.70
N GLN A 86 14.87 6.30 -16.70
CA GLN A 86 15.39 7.42 -17.47
C GLN A 86 16.08 8.42 -16.56
N SER A 87 17.25 8.89 -16.97
CA SER A 87 17.85 10.13 -16.46
C SER A 87 17.89 11.14 -17.60
N VAL A 88 17.19 12.26 -17.43
CA VAL A 88 17.18 13.34 -18.43
C VAL A 88 18.05 14.47 -17.91
N THR A 89 19.09 14.81 -18.65
CA THR A 89 19.97 15.95 -18.36
C THR A 89 19.69 17.04 -19.38
N VAL A 90 19.14 18.16 -18.92
CA VAL A 90 18.89 19.34 -19.76
C VAL A 90 19.92 20.40 -19.42
N THR A 91 20.73 20.81 -20.39
CA THR A 91 21.71 21.88 -20.25
C THR A 91 21.27 23.09 -21.06
N GLU A 92 20.99 24.21 -20.39
CA GLU A 92 20.51 25.46 -20.99
C GLU A 92 21.41 26.65 -20.64
N ARG A 93 21.32 27.73 -21.42
CA ARG A 93 21.97 29.00 -21.05
C ARG A 93 21.26 29.64 -19.88
N ALA A 94 22.01 30.04 -18.86
CA ALA A 94 21.49 30.67 -17.66
C ALA A 94 20.77 31.98 -18.01
N SER A 95 19.45 32.02 -17.82
CA SER A 95 18.68 33.26 -17.88
C SER A 95 18.90 34.06 -16.60
N ALA A 96 18.77 35.40 -16.66
CA ALA A 96 18.99 36.28 -15.52
C ALA A 96 18.07 36.01 -14.31
N HIS A 97 17.01 35.21 -14.48
CA HIS A 97 15.98 34.92 -13.48
C HIS A 97 15.95 33.45 -13.02
N SER A 98 16.96 32.65 -13.35
CA SER A 98 16.99 31.24 -12.95
C SER A 98 17.22 31.09 -11.44
N ARG A 99 16.14 30.89 -10.66
CA ARG A 99 16.25 30.42 -9.27
C ARG A 99 16.70 28.97 -9.29
N GLN A 100 17.73 28.64 -8.49
CA GLN A 100 18.04 27.26 -8.15
C GLN A 100 16.84 26.65 -7.44
N ALA A 101 16.20 25.66 -8.07
CA ALA A 101 15.15 24.87 -7.46
C ALA A 101 15.67 23.44 -7.30
N ASN A 102 15.82 23.01 -6.04
CA ASN A 102 15.81 21.60 -5.73
C ASN A 102 14.35 21.25 -5.45
N ALA A 103 13.73 20.50 -6.36
CA ALA A 103 12.40 19.96 -6.15
C ALA A 103 12.53 18.44 -6.07
N HIS A 104 12.01 17.88 -4.99
CA HIS A 104 11.80 16.45 -4.84
C HIS A 104 10.31 16.19 -5.05
N LEU A 105 9.96 15.66 -6.22
CA LEU A 105 8.64 15.06 -6.44
C LEU A 105 8.78 13.57 -6.21
N ALA A 106 7.67 12.90 -5.86
CA ALA A 106 7.66 11.56 -5.27
C ALA A 106 8.42 10.44 -6.04
N ASN A 107 8.83 10.66 -7.29
CA ASN A 107 9.73 9.75 -8.04
C ASN A 107 10.67 10.50 -9.00
N VAL A 108 10.81 11.83 -8.83
CA VAL A 108 11.65 12.68 -9.68
C VAL A 108 12.55 13.53 -8.79
N SER A 109 13.85 13.25 -8.85
CA SER A 109 14.86 14.13 -8.27
C SER A 109 15.27 15.16 -9.31
N ILE A 110 15.04 16.44 -9.01
CA ILE A 110 15.47 17.56 -9.85
C ILE A 110 16.72 18.18 -9.22
N LYS A 111 17.88 17.98 -9.85
CA LYS A 111 19.12 18.62 -9.44
C LYS A 111 19.51 19.69 -10.45
N GLN A 112 19.46 20.95 -10.03
CA GLN A 112 19.92 22.08 -10.84
C GLN A 112 21.33 22.50 -10.42
N THR A 113 22.29 22.43 -11.35
CA THR A 113 23.66 22.89 -11.13
C THR A 113 23.98 24.02 -12.11
N LYS A 114 24.42 25.18 -11.60
CA LYS A 114 24.88 26.30 -12.43
C LYS A 114 26.40 26.25 -12.54
N ARG A 115 26.92 26.23 -13.77
CA ARG A 115 28.36 26.34 -14.06
C ARG A 115 28.57 27.47 -15.08
N GLY A 116 29.03 28.62 -14.61
CA GLY A 116 29.20 29.81 -15.45
C GLY A 116 27.88 30.28 -16.06
N ARG A 117 27.81 30.30 -17.40
CA ARG A 117 26.62 30.69 -18.18
C ARG A 117 25.67 29.53 -18.49
N LEU A 118 25.90 28.34 -17.95
CA LEU A 118 25.06 27.15 -18.21
C LEU A 118 24.37 26.67 -16.93
N ILE A 119 23.15 26.18 -17.07
CA ILE A 119 22.37 25.50 -16.03
C ILE A 119 22.13 24.09 -16.51
N THR A 120 22.42 23.11 -15.66
CA THR A 120 22.14 21.70 -15.94
C THR A 120 21.08 21.22 -14.96
N THR A 121 19.93 20.82 -15.49
CA THR A 121 18.83 20.21 -14.75
C THR A 121 18.86 18.71 -15.01
N ILE A 122 19.06 17.91 -13.96
CA ILE A 122 19.00 16.45 -14.05
C ILE A 122 17.69 15.98 -13.43
N LEU A 123 16.90 15.25 -14.21
CA LEU A 123 15.66 14.58 -13.81
C LEU A 123 15.97 13.08 -13.71
N HIS A 124 15.91 12.52 -12.50
CA HIS A 124 16.03 11.08 -12.27
C HIS A 124 14.67 10.48 -11.96
N PHE A 125 14.20 9.55 -12.80
CA PHE A 125 12.99 8.78 -12.53
C PHE A 125 13.35 7.54 -11.72
N HIS A 126 12.81 7.38 -10.52
CA HIS A 126 13.02 6.17 -9.74
C HIS A 126 12.01 5.07 -10.15
N PRO A 127 12.43 3.79 -10.20
CA PRO A 127 11.49 2.69 -10.39
C PRO A 127 10.47 2.69 -9.24
N PHE A 128 9.25 2.26 -9.54
CA PHE A 128 8.17 2.07 -8.59
C PHE A 128 8.01 0.57 -8.32
N PRO A 129 8.56 0.04 -7.21
CA PRO A 129 8.36 -1.35 -6.82
C PRO A 129 6.86 -1.64 -6.70
N ILE A 130 6.39 -2.69 -7.37
CA ILE A 130 4.98 -3.12 -7.27
C ILE A 130 4.59 -3.49 -5.83
N GLU A 131 5.58 -3.83 -5.00
CA GLU A 131 5.46 -4.08 -3.56
C GLU A 131 4.73 -2.95 -2.84
N TYR A 132 5.02 -1.69 -3.17
CA TYR A 132 4.35 -0.55 -2.56
C TYR A 132 2.86 -0.51 -2.86
N ALA A 133 2.44 -0.94 -4.07
CA ALA A 133 1.02 -1.05 -4.39
C ALA A 133 0.33 -2.11 -3.52
N PHE A 134 0.98 -3.26 -3.29
CA PHE A 134 0.46 -4.30 -2.40
C PHE A 134 0.38 -3.86 -0.94
N ILE A 135 1.37 -3.11 -0.44
CA ILE A 135 1.38 -2.62 0.95
C ILE A 135 0.29 -1.57 1.15
N CYS A 136 0.19 -0.59 0.24
CA CYS A 136 -0.86 0.42 0.28
C CYS A 136 -2.25 -0.23 0.20
N ALA A 137 -2.45 -1.14 -0.75
CA ALA A 137 -3.71 -1.87 -0.89
C ALA A 137 -4.03 -2.66 0.39
N ALA A 138 -3.06 -3.37 0.97
CA ALA A 138 -3.25 -4.14 2.20
C ALA A 138 -3.68 -3.28 3.39
N PHE A 139 -3.15 -2.06 3.53
CA PHE A 139 -3.60 -1.12 4.57
C PHE A 139 -5.08 -0.75 4.39
N PHE A 140 -5.54 -0.43 3.18
CA PHE A 140 -6.95 -0.14 2.92
C PHE A 140 -7.85 -1.36 3.11
N VAL A 141 -7.39 -2.54 2.67
CA VAL A 141 -8.12 -3.80 2.90
C VAL A 141 -8.17 -4.16 4.39
N ALA A 142 -7.18 -3.79 5.20
CA ALA A 142 -7.25 -3.97 6.66
C ALA A 142 -8.35 -3.09 7.30
N ILE A 143 -8.60 -1.87 6.79
CA ILE A 143 -9.75 -1.05 7.18
C ILE A 143 -11.06 -1.77 6.85
N PHE A 144 -11.19 -2.28 5.63
CA PHE A 144 -12.34 -3.09 5.21
C PHE A 144 -12.54 -4.33 6.10
N GLY A 145 -11.46 -5.09 6.33
CA GLY A 145 -11.45 -6.26 7.21
C GLY A 145 -11.87 -5.93 8.62
N SER A 146 -11.49 -4.77 9.15
CA SER A 146 -11.89 -4.33 10.49
C SER A 146 -13.40 -4.15 10.65
N ILE A 147 -14.10 -3.78 9.57
CA ILE A 147 -15.56 -3.67 9.55
C ILE A 147 -16.20 -5.05 9.43
N LEU A 148 -15.65 -5.93 8.58
CA LEU A 148 -16.12 -7.32 8.47
C LEU A 148 -15.96 -8.09 9.79
N GLY A 149 -14.89 -7.83 10.54
CA GLY A 149 -14.62 -8.43 11.84
C GLY A 149 -15.64 -8.10 12.93
N LEU A 150 -16.57 -7.16 12.68
CA LEU A 150 -17.70 -6.88 13.56
C LEU A 150 -18.86 -7.86 13.41
N SER A 151 -18.94 -8.56 12.26
CA SER A 151 -20.12 -9.35 11.88
C SER A 151 -20.56 -10.33 12.94
N LEU A 152 -19.61 -11.14 13.43
CA LEU A 152 -19.85 -12.09 14.48
C LEU A 152 -20.34 -11.41 15.78
N SER A 153 -19.69 -10.35 16.23
CA SER A 153 -20.13 -9.67 17.46
C SER A 153 -21.59 -9.16 17.38
N GLN A 154 -22.03 -8.69 16.21
CA GLN A 154 -23.39 -8.21 15.99
C GLN A 154 -24.42 -9.34 16.06
N GLU A 155 -24.05 -10.52 15.57
CA GLU A 155 -24.92 -11.69 15.63
C GLU A 155 -24.97 -12.33 17.02
N ASN A 156 -23.92 -12.15 17.83
CA ASN A 156 -23.89 -12.59 19.22
C ASN A 156 -24.95 -11.87 20.07
N ASP A 157 -25.24 -10.60 19.78
CA ASP A 157 -26.27 -9.84 20.51
C ASP A 157 -27.69 -10.42 20.29
N GLY A 158 -27.92 -11.15 19.19
CA GLY A 158 -29.17 -11.85 18.86
C GLY A 158 -29.07 -13.39 18.93
N HIS A 159 -28.06 -13.94 19.61
CA HIS A 159 -27.73 -15.37 19.54
C HIS A 159 -28.88 -16.33 19.90
N LEU A 160 -29.83 -15.91 20.76
CA LEU A 160 -31.00 -16.73 21.13
C LEU A 160 -31.93 -16.95 19.93
N GLU A 161 -32.21 -15.89 19.16
CA GLU A 161 -33.04 -15.98 17.95
C GLU A 161 -32.38 -16.86 16.89
N LEU A 162 -31.06 -16.74 16.77
CA LEU A 162 -30.24 -17.53 15.86
C LEU A 162 -30.21 -19.01 16.26
N ALA A 163 -30.06 -19.31 17.54
CA ALA A 163 -30.07 -20.66 18.09
C ALA A 163 -31.41 -21.37 17.90
N TRP A 164 -32.51 -20.63 17.96
CA TRP A 164 -33.86 -21.20 17.84
C TRP A 164 -34.30 -21.38 16.38
N THR A 165 -33.72 -20.63 15.44
CA THR A 165 -34.15 -20.62 14.04
C THR A 165 -33.23 -21.41 13.10
N LYS A 166 -32.00 -21.73 13.50
CA LYS A 166 -31.01 -22.41 12.63
C LYS A 166 -30.39 -23.63 13.35
N PRO A 167 -30.79 -24.87 13.00
CA PRO A 167 -30.20 -26.09 13.57
C PRO A 167 -28.85 -26.43 12.90
N ILE A 168 -27.89 -25.51 12.96
CA ILE A 168 -26.57 -25.64 12.35
C ILE A 168 -25.51 -25.43 13.44
N SER A 169 -24.42 -26.19 13.38
CA SER A 169 -23.27 -25.96 14.27
C SER A 169 -22.78 -24.52 14.13
N ARG A 170 -22.68 -23.80 15.25
CA ARG A 170 -22.21 -22.42 15.32
C ARG A 170 -20.75 -22.30 14.92
N GLN A 171 -19.94 -23.34 15.20
CA GLN A 171 -18.56 -23.39 14.73
C GLN A 171 -18.50 -23.47 13.19
N GLY A 172 -19.33 -24.33 12.58
CA GLY A 172 -19.40 -24.44 11.12
C GLY A 172 -19.87 -23.14 10.46
N TYR A 173 -20.83 -22.46 11.08
CA TYR A 173 -21.29 -21.15 10.65
C TYR A 173 -20.20 -20.08 10.75
N ALA A 174 -19.57 -19.92 11.92
CA ALA A 174 -18.51 -18.94 12.12
C ALA A 174 -17.32 -19.18 11.17
N ALA A 175 -16.95 -20.45 10.92
CA ALA A 175 -15.92 -20.80 9.97
C ALA A 175 -16.29 -20.41 8.52
N ALA A 176 -17.55 -20.64 8.12
CA ALA A 176 -18.04 -20.21 6.81
C ALA A 176 -18.02 -18.69 6.67
N THR A 177 -18.44 -17.95 7.70
CA THR A 177 -18.38 -16.49 7.77
C THR A 177 -16.95 -15.99 7.61
N ILE A 178 -16.00 -16.54 8.37
CA ILE A 178 -14.57 -16.21 8.29
C ILE A 178 -14.04 -16.46 6.87
N LEU A 179 -14.37 -17.60 6.27
CA LEU A 179 -13.92 -17.94 4.91
C LEU A 179 -14.43 -16.92 3.88
N VAL A 180 -15.71 -16.57 3.94
CA VAL A 180 -16.31 -15.58 3.03
C VAL A 180 -15.65 -14.22 3.19
N ASP A 181 -15.43 -13.76 4.42
CA ASP A 181 -14.78 -12.48 4.69
C ASP A 181 -13.33 -12.46 4.20
N VAL A 182 -12.56 -13.54 4.41
CA VAL A 182 -11.20 -13.68 3.88
C VAL A 182 -11.17 -13.64 2.36
N LEU A 183 -12.07 -14.36 1.69
CA LEU A 183 -12.18 -14.33 0.22
C LEU A 183 -12.55 -12.93 -0.30
N ALA A 184 -13.45 -12.22 0.40
CA ALA A 184 -13.80 -10.84 0.05
C ALA A 184 -12.60 -9.88 0.21
N MET A 185 -11.82 -10.02 1.28
CA MET A 185 -10.60 -9.24 1.50
C MET A 185 -9.55 -9.51 0.40
N LEU A 186 -9.34 -10.77 0.02
CA LEU A 186 -8.41 -11.13 -1.05
C LEU A 186 -8.85 -10.57 -2.41
N ALA A 187 -10.14 -10.64 -2.72
CA ALA A 187 -10.70 -10.06 -3.94
C ALA A 187 -10.50 -8.52 -3.96
N LEU A 188 -10.79 -7.84 -2.84
CA LEU A 188 -10.60 -6.40 -2.72
C LEU A 188 -9.12 -6.01 -2.85
N LEU A 189 -8.20 -6.80 -2.30
CA LEU A 189 -6.76 -6.56 -2.42
C LEU A 189 -6.32 -6.54 -3.88
N VAL A 190 -6.78 -7.50 -4.68
CA VAL A 190 -6.48 -7.56 -6.12
C VAL A 190 -7.08 -6.36 -6.85
N ILE A 191 -8.32 -5.97 -6.54
CA ILE A 191 -8.98 -4.82 -7.15
C ILE A 191 -8.23 -3.51 -6.83
N GLU A 192 -7.82 -3.33 -5.58
CA GLU A 192 -7.05 -2.15 -5.13
C GLU A 192 -5.70 -2.04 -5.84
N VAL A 193 -4.94 -3.14 -5.92
CA VAL A 193 -3.68 -3.16 -6.66
C VAL A 193 -3.92 -2.83 -8.13
N ALA A 194 -4.93 -3.41 -8.75
CA ALA A 194 -5.29 -3.10 -10.13
C ALA A 194 -5.65 -1.61 -10.30
N LEU A 195 -6.40 -1.03 -9.36
CA LEU A 195 -6.78 0.38 -9.39
C LEU A 195 -5.56 1.30 -9.27
N ILE A 196 -4.63 0.99 -8.36
CA ILE A 196 -3.35 1.70 -8.22
C ILE A 196 -2.57 1.66 -9.54
N VAL A 197 -2.48 0.48 -10.17
CA VAL A 197 -1.81 0.32 -11.47
C VAL A 197 -2.49 1.15 -12.56
N VAL A 198 -3.82 1.17 -12.62
CA VAL A 198 -4.58 1.99 -13.58
C VAL A 198 -4.34 3.48 -13.33
N VAL A 199 -4.34 3.93 -12.07
CA VAL A 199 -4.00 5.32 -11.73
C VAL A 199 -2.58 5.64 -12.22
N LEU A 200 -1.58 4.81 -11.90
CA LEU A 200 -0.21 5.01 -12.39
C LEU A 200 -0.15 5.05 -13.93
N ALA A 201 -0.91 4.20 -14.63
CA ALA A 201 -1.00 4.19 -16.09
C ALA A 201 -1.57 5.50 -16.63
N MET A 202 -2.62 6.06 -16.01
CA MET A 202 -3.21 7.35 -16.38
C MET A 202 -2.24 8.52 -16.24
N PHE A 203 -1.30 8.42 -15.31
CA PHE A 203 -0.20 9.38 -15.14
C PHE A 203 1.03 9.07 -16.01
N GLY A 204 1.00 8.02 -16.85
CA GLY A 204 2.13 7.60 -17.67
C GLY A 204 3.29 6.98 -16.87
N LEU A 205 3.04 6.62 -15.61
CA LEU A 205 4.02 6.07 -14.68
C LEU A 205 4.01 4.53 -14.63
N ALA A 206 3.06 3.85 -15.30
CA ALA A 206 3.00 2.39 -15.28
C ALA A 206 4.27 1.71 -15.82
N LYS A 207 5.00 2.35 -16.73
CA LYS A 207 6.30 1.87 -17.23
C LYS A 207 7.40 1.82 -16.17
N LEU A 208 7.22 2.54 -15.06
CA LEU A 208 8.16 2.54 -13.93
C LEU A 208 7.87 1.39 -12.96
N ILE A 209 6.78 0.64 -13.15
CA ILE A 209 6.44 -0.49 -12.30
C ILE A 209 7.45 -1.60 -12.54
N VAL A 210 8.19 -1.96 -11.49
CA VAL A 210 9.16 -3.05 -11.52
C VAL A 210 8.75 -4.10 -10.50
N ALA A 211 8.87 -5.36 -10.89
CA ALA A 211 8.80 -6.51 -10.00
C ALA A 211 10.21 -7.07 -9.83
N ASP A 212 10.60 -7.31 -8.60
CA ASP A 212 11.90 -7.82 -8.21
C ASP A 212 11.77 -9.15 -7.44
N SER A 213 12.88 -9.65 -6.89
CA SER A 213 12.87 -10.88 -6.10
C SER A 213 12.12 -10.75 -4.77
N GLY A 214 11.90 -9.54 -4.25
CA GLY A 214 11.14 -9.28 -3.03
C GLY A 214 9.63 -9.38 -3.24
N THR A 215 9.16 -9.19 -4.47
CA THR A 215 7.75 -9.02 -4.80
C THR A 215 6.85 -10.15 -4.26
N LEU A 216 7.29 -11.41 -4.33
CA LEU A 216 6.52 -12.54 -3.80
C LEU A 216 6.40 -12.48 -2.26
N ALA A 217 7.46 -12.09 -1.58
CA ALA A 217 7.44 -11.91 -0.13
C ALA A 217 6.52 -10.75 0.27
N SER A 218 6.52 -9.66 -0.50
CA SER A 218 5.61 -8.52 -0.30
C SER A 218 4.14 -8.89 -0.51
N ILE A 219 3.81 -9.74 -1.49
CA ILE A 219 2.45 -10.29 -1.67
C ILE A 219 2.06 -11.13 -0.44
N ALA A 220 2.92 -12.05 0.00
CA ALA A 220 2.67 -12.88 1.16
C ALA A 220 2.51 -12.04 2.44
N PHE A 221 3.34 -11.02 2.60
CA PHE A 221 3.24 -10.03 3.68
C PHE A 221 1.88 -9.33 3.65
N SER A 222 1.46 -8.78 2.51
CA SER A 222 0.18 -8.08 2.38
C SER A 222 -1.02 -8.97 2.72
N VAL A 223 -1.02 -10.22 2.26
CA VAL A 223 -2.08 -11.19 2.58
C VAL A 223 -2.10 -11.51 4.07
N THR A 224 -0.95 -11.84 4.65
CA THR A 224 -0.86 -12.20 6.08
C THR A 224 -1.15 -11.01 6.99
N TYR A 225 -0.75 -9.81 6.62
CA TYR A 225 -1.10 -8.57 7.32
C TYR A 225 -2.61 -8.36 7.38
N VAL A 226 -3.30 -8.43 6.24
CA VAL A 226 -4.76 -8.25 6.17
C VAL A 226 -5.48 -9.30 7.02
N VAL A 227 -5.13 -10.57 6.86
CA VAL A 227 -5.78 -11.68 7.58
C VAL A 227 -5.47 -11.64 9.08
N SER A 228 -4.24 -11.30 9.47
CA SER A 228 -3.87 -11.20 10.89
C SER A 228 -4.56 -10.04 11.58
N PHE A 229 -4.66 -8.87 10.92
CA PHE A 229 -5.38 -7.72 11.47
C PHE A 229 -6.87 -8.03 11.63
N TYR A 230 -7.49 -8.62 10.61
CA TYR A 230 -8.87 -9.12 10.69
C TYR A 230 -9.08 -10.11 11.83
N ALA A 231 -8.16 -11.07 12.00
CA ALA A 231 -8.23 -12.07 13.08
C ALA A 231 -8.15 -11.44 14.47
N VAL A 232 -7.29 -10.44 14.66
CA VAL A 232 -7.19 -9.67 15.91
C VAL A 232 -8.48 -8.91 16.19
N VAL A 233 -9.01 -8.19 15.19
CA VAL A 233 -10.29 -7.47 15.32
C VAL A 233 -11.37 -8.45 15.73
N MET A 234 -11.51 -9.57 15.03
CA MET A 234 -12.53 -10.57 15.28
C MET A 234 -12.39 -11.21 16.66
N ALA A 235 -11.17 -11.52 17.12
CA ALA A 235 -10.94 -12.08 18.45
C ALA A 235 -11.36 -11.09 19.55
N ILE A 236 -10.98 -9.81 19.40
CA ILE A 236 -11.34 -8.76 20.35
C ILE A 236 -12.85 -8.54 20.37
N THR A 237 -13.47 -8.41 19.20
CA THR A 237 -14.91 -8.11 19.09
C THR A 237 -15.77 -9.31 19.52
N ALA A 238 -15.32 -10.55 19.29
CA ALA A 238 -16.01 -11.74 19.78
C ALA A 238 -16.07 -11.79 21.32
N SER A 239 -15.03 -11.28 21.99
CA SER A 239 -14.97 -11.23 23.46
C SER A 239 -15.83 -10.13 24.11
N LEU A 240 -16.18 -9.08 23.36
CA LEU A 240 -16.86 -7.89 23.88
C LEU A 240 -18.34 -7.88 23.50
N ARG A 241 -19.20 -8.33 24.43
CA ARG A 241 -20.66 -8.27 24.27
C ARG A 241 -21.13 -6.81 24.19
N ARG A 242 -21.95 -6.45 23.19
CA ARG A 242 -22.58 -5.12 22.97
C ARG A 242 -21.67 -3.90 22.72
N SER A 243 -20.35 -4.05 22.71
CA SER A 243 -19.40 -2.92 22.60
C SER A 243 -18.41 -3.04 21.45
N SER A 244 -18.71 -3.84 20.43
CA SER A 244 -17.78 -4.10 19.32
C SER A 244 -17.42 -2.86 18.51
N ALA A 245 -18.34 -1.90 18.36
CA ALA A 245 -18.07 -0.61 17.71
C ALA A 245 -17.05 0.23 18.52
N ILE A 246 -17.18 0.25 19.85
CA ILE A 246 -16.23 0.94 20.74
C ILE A 246 -14.87 0.25 20.69
N ALA A 247 -14.85 -1.08 20.66
CA ALA A 247 -13.62 -1.86 20.53
C ALA A 247 -12.85 -1.47 19.26
N LEU A 248 -13.56 -1.39 18.12
CA LEU A 248 -12.96 -0.98 16.85
C LEU A 248 -12.48 0.48 16.89
N ALA A 249 -13.25 1.39 17.50
CA ALA A 249 -12.89 2.79 17.63
C ALA A 249 -11.61 3.00 18.47
N ILE A 250 -11.37 2.16 19.49
CA ILE A 250 -10.17 2.18 20.31
C ILE A 250 -9.00 1.45 19.63
N LEU A 251 -9.29 0.37 18.90
CA LEU A 251 -8.28 -0.47 18.26
C LEU A 251 -7.40 0.33 17.28
N TRP A 252 -7.99 1.17 16.44
CA TRP A 252 -7.25 1.95 15.44
C TRP A 252 -6.23 2.92 16.05
N PRO A 253 -6.61 3.79 17.01
CA PRO A 253 -5.65 4.60 17.75
C PRO A 253 -4.55 3.76 18.41
N VAL A 254 -4.91 2.66 19.08
CA VAL A 254 -3.91 1.78 19.74
C VAL A 254 -2.94 1.18 18.72
N ALA A 255 -3.46 0.64 17.62
CA ALA A 255 -2.68 0.00 16.57
C ALA A 255 -1.70 0.96 15.87
N LEU A 256 -2.07 2.25 15.74
CA LEU A 256 -1.24 3.29 15.11
C LEU A 256 -0.28 3.98 16.11
N ILE A 257 -0.74 4.23 17.33
CA ILE A 257 0.04 4.96 18.35
C ILE A 257 1.13 4.06 18.94
N LEU A 258 0.84 2.79 19.23
CA LEU A 258 1.82 1.90 19.88
C LEU A 258 3.13 1.78 19.10
N PRO A 259 3.13 1.47 17.78
CA PRO A 259 4.37 1.42 17.01
C PRO A 259 5.08 2.78 17.00
N SER A 260 4.33 3.88 16.96
CA SER A 260 4.88 5.24 16.97
C SER A 260 5.57 5.58 18.29
N LEU A 261 5.14 5.00 19.42
CA LEU A 261 5.79 5.19 20.72
C LEU A 261 7.17 4.53 20.80
N THR A 262 7.49 3.56 19.94
CA THR A 262 8.84 2.98 19.88
C THR A 262 9.90 3.97 19.39
N LEU A 263 9.48 5.00 18.66
CA LEU A 263 10.35 6.09 18.18
C LEU A 263 10.76 7.04 19.32
N VAL A 264 10.08 6.97 20.45
CA VAL A 264 10.11 7.95 21.54
C VAL A 264 11.11 7.50 22.62
N LYS A 265 12.40 7.74 22.38
CA LYS A 265 13.54 7.22 23.18
C LYS A 265 13.56 7.61 24.67
N TRP A 266 12.96 8.74 25.05
CA TRP A 266 12.97 9.26 26.43
C TRP A 266 12.07 8.49 27.42
N LEU A 267 11.09 7.72 26.93
CA LEU A 267 10.21 6.92 27.76
C LEU A 267 10.79 5.50 27.84
N ASN A 268 11.33 5.11 29.00
CA ASN A 268 11.87 3.77 29.24
C ASN A 268 10.79 2.65 29.23
N ILE A 269 9.63 2.93 28.62
CA ILE A 269 8.49 2.05 28.36
C ILE A 269 8.78 1.16 27.13
N GLY A 270 9.90 1.38 26.44
CA GLY A 270 10.25 0.71 25.19
C GLY A 270 10.31 -0.82 25.24
N ALA A 271 10.46 -1.45 26.41
CA ALA A 271 10.39 -2.91 26.53
C ALA A 271 8.94 -3.43 26.50
N ILE A 272 8.03 -2.79 27.23
CA ILE A 272 6.60 -3.16 27.26
C ILE A 272 5.97 -2.88 25.91
N VAL A 273 6.23 -1.71 25.31
CA VAL A 273 5.73 -1.36 23.98
C VAL A 273 6.21 -2.38 22.94
N ARG A 274 7.50 -2.77 22.98
CA ARG A 274 8.05 -3.81 22.10
C ARG A 274 7.36 -5.16 22.22
N VAL A 275 6.98 -5.56 23.43
CA VAL A 275 6.20 -6.78 23.67
C VAL A 275 4.78 -6.64 23.13
N MET A 276 4.14 -5.50 23.33
CA MET A 276 2.79 -5.26 22.79
C MET A 276 2.80 -5.23 21.26
N ASP A 277 3.83 -4.65 20.66
CA ASP A 277 4.00 -4.55 19.22
C ASP A 277 4.28 -5.89 18.56
N THR A 278 4.78 -6.91 19.27
CA THR A 278 4.91 -8.25 18.65
C THR A 278 3.57 -8.89 18.32
N VAL A 279 2.49 -8.49 19.00
CA VAL A 279 1.12 -8.98 18.73
C VAL A 279 0.35 -8.02 17.82
N ASN A 280 0.85 -6.80 17.60
CA ASN A 280 0.22 -5.80 16.76
C ASN A 280 0.64 -5.96 15.28
N PRO A 281 -0.27 -6.34 14.36
CA PRO A 281 0.06 -6.46 12.94
C PRO A 281 0.63 -5.16 12.33
N PHE A 282 0.25 -3.98 12.87
CA PHE A 282 0.76 -2.70 12.40
C PHE A 282 2.26 -2.48 12.64
N ALA A 283 2.81 -3.04 13.72
CA ALA A 283 4.23 -2.88 14.01
C ALA A 283 5.13 -3.53 12.95
N TYR A 284 4.60 -4.51 12.21
CA TYR A 284 5.34 -5.19 11.15
C TYR A 284 5.46 -4.38 9.87
N LEU A 285 4.68 -3.29 9.70
CA LEU A 285 4.84 -2.39 8.54
C LEU A 285 6.22 -1.69 8.55
N ASP A 286 6.82 -1.51 9.73
CA ASP A 286 8.16 -0.94 9.87
C ASP A 286 9.24 -1.79 9.17
N SER A 287 9.05 -3.11 9.12
CA SER A 287 9.98 -4.03 8.42
C SER A 287 10.12 -3.76 6.92
N LEU A 288 9.18 -3.00 6.34
CA LEU A 288 9.16 -2.60 4.93
C LEU A 288 9.87 -1.25 4.70
N VAL A 289 10.01 -0.44 5.74
CA VAL A 289 10.55 0.94 5.65
C VAL A 289 11.96 1.01 6.23
N SER A 290 12.26 0.19 7.24
CA SER A 290 13.47 0.27 8.05
C SER A 290 14.13 -1.11 8.17
N ALA A 291 15.46 -1.15 7.98
CA ALA A 291 16.28 -2.34 8.25
C ALA A 291 16.43 -2.62 9.77
N SER A 292 16.08 -1.64 10.62
CA SER A 292 16.00 -1.80 12.07
C SER A 292 14.56 -2.12 12.48
N SER A 293 14.35 -3.30 13.05
CA SER A 293 13.05 -3.72 13.62
C SER A 293 12.84 -3.05 14.97
N HIS A 294 11.69 -2.40 15.12
CA HIS A 294 11.21 -1.91 16.41
C HIS A 294 10.44 -2.98 17.22
N THR A 295 10.37 -4.23 16.77
CA THR A 295 9.76 -5.35 17.53
C THR A 295 10.82 -6.17 18.28
N LEU A 296 10.42 -7.12 19.13
CA LEU A 296 11.35 -8.10 19.73
C LEU A 296 11.85 -9.14 18.71
N LEU A 297 11.20 -9.25 17.56
CA LEU A 297 11.56 -10.22 16.55
C LEU A 297 12.70 -9.68 15.65
N PRO A 298 13.56 -10.57 15.12
CA PRO A 298 14.58 -10.19 14.17
C PRO A 298 14.00 -9.42 12.99
N ALA A 299 14.74 -8.40 12.52
CA ALA A 299 14.36 -7.68 11.31
C ALA A 299 14.39 -8.62 10.10
N GLY A 300 13.28 -8.67 9.36
CA GLY A 300 13.20 -9.44 8.12
C GLY A 300 11.76 -9.82 7.78
N ILE A 301 11.40 -9.60 6.51
CA ILE A 301 10.04 -9.83 6.00
C ILE A 301 9.55 -11.27 6.25
N GLY A 302 10.44 -12.27 6.19
CA GLY A 302 10.10 -13.67 6.47
C GLY A 302 9.65 -13.91 7.92
N TYR A 303 10.33 -13.30 8.90
CA TYR A 303 9.93 -13.39 10.31
C TYR A 303 8.61 -12.65 10.54
N SER A 304 8.41 -11.51 9.88
CA SER A 304 7.15 -10.76 9.95
C SER A 304 5.97 -11.57 9.40
N ILE A 305 6.13 -12.21 8.23
CA ILE A 305 5.12 -13.11 7.65
C ILE A 305 4.79 -14.25 8.60
N ALA A 306 5.81 -14.90 9.18
CA ALA A 306 5.62 -16.00 10.12
C ALA A 306 4.86 -15.55 11.38
N ALA A 307 5.25 -14.42 11.97
CA ALA A 307 4.60 -13.87 13.15
C ALA A 307 3.13 -13.46 12.89
N MET A 308 2.86 -12.76 11.78
CA MET A 308 1.50 -12.41 11.37
C MET A 308 0.66 -13.67 11.09
N THR A 309 1.26 -14.72 10.52
CA THR A 309 0.57 -16.00 10.33
C THR A 309 0.17 -16.62 11.67
N VAL A 310 1.06 -16.61 12.67
CA VAL A 310 0.75 -17.08 14.03
C VAL A 310 -0.37 -16.25 14.65
N ILE A 311 -0.30 -14.91 14.54
CA ILE A 311 -1.35 -14.00 15.02
C ILE A 311 -2.70 -14.32 14.35
N ALA A 312 -2.71 -14.53 13.04
CA ALA A 312 -3.91 -14.89 12.30
C ALA A 312 -4.51 -16.21 12.80
N VAL A 313 -3.70 -17.27 12.91
CA VAL A 313 -4.17 -18.59 13.37
C VAL A 313 -4.71 -18.52 14.79
N VAL A 314 -4.00 -17.86 15.71
CA VAL A 314 -4.41 -17.72 17.12
C VAL A 314 -5.67 -16.87 17.24
N GLY A 315 -5.76 -15.74 16.54
CA GLY A 315 -6.94 -14.86 16.58
C GLY A 315 -8.20 -15.52 16.00
N LEU A 316 -8.07 -16.21 14.86
CA LEU A 316 -9.18 -16.98 14.28
C LEU A 316 -9.57 -18.16 15.18
N GLY A 317 -8.59 -18.84 15.78
CA GLY A 317 -8.85 -19.91 16.76
C GLY A 317 -9.59 -19.42 17.99
N ALA A 318 -9.16 -18.28 18.55
CA ALA A 318 -9.78 -17.66 19.73
C ALA A 318 -11.23 -17.23 19.44
N SER A 319 -11.47 -16.58 18.29
CA SER A 319 -12.83 -16.20 17.89
C SER A 319 -13.74 -17.41 17.67
N LEU A 320 -13.27 -18.46 17.01
CA LEU A 320 -14.04 -19.71 16.86
C LEU A 320 -14.33 -20.38 18.21
N ALA A 321 -13.38 -20.35 19.15
CA ALA A 321 -13.56 -20.91 20.48
C ALA A 321 -14.63 -20.15 21.29
N GLU A 322 -14.63 -18.81 21.24
CA GLU A 322 -15.68 -17.99 21.87
C GLU A 322 -17.06 -18.27 21.26
N TRP A 323 -17.12 -18.47 19.95
CA TRP A 323 -18.37 -18.83 19.28
C TRP A 323 -18.92 -20.21 19.67
N ARG A 324 -18.02 -21.19 19.79
CA ARG A 324 -18.39 -22.52 20.26
C ARG A 324 -18.96 -22.49 21.67
N ARG A 325 -18.42 -21.65 22.57
CA ARG A 325 -18.94 -21.53 23.95
C ARG A 325 -20.39 -21.08 24.01
N LEU A 326 -20.88 -20.35 23.01
CA LEU A 326 -22.27 -19.93 22.98
C LEU A 326 -23.23 -21.12 22.75
N GLU A 327 -22.75 -22.26 22.25
CA GLU A 327 -23.53 -23.51 22.12
C GLU A 327 -23.81 -24.19 23.47
N ALA A 328 -22.94 -23.98 24.46
CA ALA A 328 -23.02 -24.59 25.79
C ALA A 328 -23.88 -23.76 26.74
#